data_AF-A0A455U8W6-F1
#
_entry.id   AF-A0A455U8W6-F1
#
_cell.length_a   1.000
_cell.length_b   1.000
_cell.length_c   1.000
_cell.angle_alpha   90.00
_cell.angle_beta   90.00
_cell.angle_gamma   90.00
#
_symmetry.space_group_name_H-M   'P 1'
#
loop_
_entity.id
_entity.type
_entity.pdbx_description
1 polymer ?
#
loop_
_entity_poly.entity_id
_entity_poly.type
_entity_poly.pdbx_seq_one_letter_code
_entity_poly.pdbx_strand_id
1 'polypeptide(L)'
;MTVLKKSATTAFLQVKNDRISEIDNDNHHTVHGNRFEHTEGQQHLTVQGTLHVNAGQAWLSESGRELHIKAGHKVVLEAGNELTLNAGGSFLKLDGSGVTIVGPKVRVNAGGSPSNGSGQAVEGPLLPGHAVAEVHEPIPPTSLPKLKDYQLSEAAIMPLCGKINDTQCSREDCPCLAG
;
A
#
# COMPACT_ATOMS: atom_id res chain seq x y z
N MET A 1 5.16 7.79 -52.46
CA MET A 1 4.99 7.08 -51.16
C MET A 1 6.04 6.00 -51.07
N THR A 2 7.16 6.27 -50.41
CA THR A 2 8.21 5.26 -50.18
C THR A 2 7.84 4.49 -48.93
N VAL A 3 7.47 3.22 -49.10
CA VAL A 3 7.29 2.29 -47.98
C VAL A 3 8.68 2.01 -47.42
N LEU A 4 9.00 2.62 -46.29
CA LEU A 4 10.18 2.25 -45.49
C LEU A 4 9.98 0.83 -44.99
N LYS A 5 10.68 -0.13 -45.62
CA LYS A 5 10.83 -1.48 -45.07
C LYS A 5 11.51 -1.35 -43.70
N LYS A 6 10.78 -1.65 -42.62
CA LYS A 6 11.39 -1.88 -41.31
C LYS A 6 12.31 -3.10 -41.42
N SER A 7 13.61 -2.85 -41.56
CA SER A 7 14.62 -3.85 -41.28
C SER A 7 14.71 -3.98 -39.76
N ALA A 8 14.46 -5.18 -39.23
CA ALA A 8 14.73 -5.47 -37.83
C ALA A 8 16.23 -5.66 -37.67
N THR A 9 16.90 -4.63 -37.15
CA THR A 9 18.34 -4.62 -36.86
C THR A 9 18.54 -4.69 -35.36
N THR A 10 18.76 -5.89 -34.84
CA THR A 10 19.06 -6.14 -33.42
C THR A 10 20.38 -5.44 -33.04
N ALA A 11 20.40 -4.72 -31.92
CA ALA A 11 21.62 -4.22 -31.31
C ALA A 11 21.99 -5.10 -30.11
N PHE A 12 23.27 -5.45 -29.97
CA PHE A 12 23.79 -6.21 -28.84
C PHE A 12 24.90 -5.40 -28.17
N LEU A 13 24.81 -5.25 -26.84
CA LEU A 13 25.83 -4.62 -26.02
C LEU A 13 26.22 -5.60 -24.91
N GLN A 14 27.48 -6.02 -24.91
CA GLN A 14 28.06 -6.78 -23.81
C GLN A 14 29.09 -5.91 -23.10
N VAL A 15 28.88 -5.71 -21.80
CA VAL A 15 29.84 -5.06 -20.91
C VAL A 15 30.44 -6.14 -20.02
N LYS A 16 31.78 -6.20 -19.94
CA LYS A 16 32.48 -7.26 -19.17
C LYS A 16 32.59 -6.96 -17.68
N ASN A 17 32.59 -5.68 -17.30
CA ASN A 17 32.74 -5.23 -15.92
C ASN A 17 31.52 -4.38 -15.54
N ASP A 18 31.65 -3.06 -15.57
CA ASP A 18 30.62 -2.16 -15.06
C ASP A 18 30.07 -1.25 -16.16
N ARG A 19 28.78 -0.94 -16.05
CA ARG A 19 28.13 0.15 -16.78
C ARG A 19 27.60 1.14 -15.77
N ILE A 20 28.18 2.33 -15.75
CA ILE A 20 27.74 3.46 -14.92
C ILE A 20 27.21 4.54 -15.86
N SER A 21 26.05 5.11 -15.53
CA SER A 21 25.44 6.19 -16.33
C SER A 21 24.84 7.24 -15.41
N GLU A 22 25.15 8.50 -15.69
CA GLU A 22 24.54 9.67 -15.08
C GLU A 22 23.78 10.45 -16.16
N ILE A 23 22.62 10.97 -15.80
CA ILE A 23 21.76 11.78 -16.68
C ILE A 23 21.36 13.00 -15.86
N ASP A 24 21.88 14.18 -16.23
CA ASP A 24 21.69 15.42 -15.47
C ASP A 24 20.25 15.95 -15.50
N ASN A 25 19.46 15.49 -16.46
CA ASN A 25 18.07 15.92 -16.67
C ASN A 25 17.16 14.69 -16.83
N ASP A 26 16.25 14.70 -17.80
CA ASP A 26 15.21 13.68 -17.93
C ASP A 26 15.65 12.46 -18.74
N ASN A 27 15.27 11.28 -18.26
CA ASN A 27 15.35 10.03 -19.01
C ASN A 27 13.95 9.52 -19.38
N HIS A 28 13.58 9.67 -20.64
CA HIS A 28 12.36 9.10 -21.18
C HIS A 28 12.65 7.76 -21.85
N HIS A 29 12.01 6.70 -21.37
CA HIS A 29 12.18 5.37 -21.93
C HIS A 29 10.82 4.75 -22.26
N THR A 30 10.69 4.21 -23.47
CA THR A 30 9.48 3.52 -23.93
C THR A 30 9.87 2.22 -24.61
N VAL A 31 9.26 1.12 -24.17
CA VAL A 31 9.41 -0.20 -24.77
C VAL A 31 8.06 -0.61 -25.33
N HIS A 32 7.96 -0.81 -26.64
CA HIS A 32 6.71 -1.22 -27.29
C HIS A 32 6.38 -2.71 -27.11
N GLY A 33 7.41 -3.52 -26.85
CA GLY A 33 7.27 -4.93 -26.54
C GLY A 33 7.45 -5.20 -25.06
N ASN A 34 8.16 -6.27 -24.75
CA ASN A 34 8.43 -6.69 -23.38
C ASN A 34 9.79 -6.17 -22.90
N ARG A 35 9.88 -5.82 -21.61
CA ARG A 35 11.14 -5.60 -20.90
C ARG A 35 11.36 -6.79 -19.98
N PHE A 36 12.49 -7.47 -20.14
CA PHE A 36 12.92 -8.56 -19.26
C PHE A 36 14.16 -8.09 -18.50
N GLU A 37 14.14 -8.24 -17.19
CA GLU A 37 15.26 -7.87 -16.33
C GLU A 37 15.58 -9.01 -15.38
N HIS A 38 16.86 -9.24 -15.18
CA HIS A 38 17.37 -10.21 -14.21
C HIS A 38 18.59 -9.61 -13.53
N THR A 39 18.59 -9.64 -12.20
CA THR A 39 19.70 -9.18 -11.37
C THR A 39 20.05 -10.30 -10.41
N GLU A 40 21.26 -10.83 -10.51
CA GLU A 40 21.75 -11.89 -9.62
C GLU A 40 22.07 -11.35 -8.22
N GLY A 41 22.54 -10.10 -8.16
CA GLY A 41 22.85 -9.39 -6.92
C GLY A 41 21.64 -8.62 -6.36
N GLN A 42 21.91 -7.42 -5.84
CA GLN A 42 20.90 -6.56 -5.26
C GLN A 42 20.42 -5.52 -6.28
N GLN A 43 19.13 -5.18 -6.24
CA GLN A 43 18.56 -4.07 -6.98
C GLN A 43 18.08 -3.01 -6.00
N HIS A 44 18.66 -1.82 -6.11
CA HIS A 44 18.35 -0.65 -5.30
C HIS A 44 17.57 0.36 -6.15
N LEU A 45 16.45 0.87 -5.63
CA LEU A 45 15.63 1.88 -6.28
C LEU A 45 15.25 2.97 -5.28
N THR A 46 15.84 4.15 -5.45
CA THR A 46 15.51 5.35 -4.67
C THR A 46 14.80 6.35 -5.56
N VAL A 47 13.66 6.87 -5.10
CA VAL A 47 12.91 7.93 -5.77
C VAL A 47 12.62 9.01 -4.73
N GLN A 48 13.25 10.17 -4.86
CA GLN A 48 13.03 11.30 -3.94
C GLN A 48 11.68 11.99 -4.16
N GLY A 49 11.17 11.92 -5.39
CA GLY A 49 9.85 12.41 -5.75
C GLY A 49 8.76 11.35 -5.51
N THR A 50 7.82 11.26 -6.45
CA THR A 50 6.74 10.27 -6.38
C THR A 50 7.02 9.09 -7.31
N LEU A 51 6.86 7.87 -6.81
CA LEU A 51 6.85 6.65 -7.62
C LEU A 51 5.41 6.27 -7.96
N HIS A 52 5.07 6.33 -9.25
CA HIS A 52 3.82 5.78 -9.76
C HIS A 52 4.07 4.40 -10.38
N VAL A 53 3.34 3.40 -9.90
CA VAL A 53 3.36 2.04 -10.47
C VAL A 53 1.97 1.72 -10.98
N ASN A 54 1.86 1.40 -12.27
CA ASN A 54 0.62 0.94 -12.88
C ASN A 54 0.87 -0.39 -13.57
N ALA A 55 0.21 -1.45 -13.09
CA ALA A 55 0.24 -2.77 -13.69
C ALA A 55 -1.14 -3.11 -14.25
N GLY A 56 -1.24 -3.30 -15.57
CA GLY A 56 -2.54 -3.43 -16.24
C GLY A 56 -3.28 -4.74 -16.01
N GLN A 57 -2.62 -5.80 -15.52
CA GLN A 57 -3.22 -7.12 -15.28
C GLN A 57 -2.95 -7.63 -13.87
N ALA A 58 -1.68 -7.68 -13.46
CA ALA A 58 -1.30 -8.17 -12.14
C ALA A 58 -0.01 -7.50 -11.63
N TRP A 59 0.03 -7.25 -10.32
CA TRP A 59 1.26 -6.97 -9.59
C TRP A 59 1.56 -8.18 -8.69
N LEU A 60 2.62 -8.91 -9.01
CA LEU A 60 3.03 -10.11 -8.30
C LEU A 60 4.39 -9.84 -7.66
N SER A 61 4.49 -10.04 -6.34
CA SER A 61 5.72 -9.81 -5.58
C SER A 61 5.93 -10.98 -4.63
N GLU A 62 7.10 -11.60 -4.73
CA GLU A 62 7.55 -12.63 -3.81
C GLU A 62 8.79 -12.13 -3.07
N SER A 63 8.83 -12.35 -1.75
CA SER A 63 9.95 -11.94 -0.92
C SER A 63 10.29 -13.07 0.03
N GLY A 64 11.54 -13.54 -0.02
CA GLY A 64 11.94 -14.74 0.74
C GLY A 64 12.00 -14.54 2.25
N ARG A 65 12.14 -13.30 2.73
CA ARG A 65 12.26 -12.99 4.17
C ARG A 65 11.25 -11.99 4.67
N GLU A 66 11.11 -10.86 3.99
CA GLU A 66 10.27 -9.76 4.47
C GLU A 66 9.74 -8.93 3.29
N LEU A 67 8.46 -8.57 3.38
CA LEU A 67 7.85 -7.47 2.64
C LEU A 67 7.42 -6.41 3.65
N HIS A 68 8.04 -5.23 3.61
CA HIS A 68 7.76 -4.14 4.55
C HIS A 68 7.23 -2.92 3.81
N ILE A 69 5.98 -2.54 4.10
CA ILE A 69 5.33 -1.34 3.56
C ILE A 69 5.12 -0.36 4.72
N LYS A 70 5.93 0.70 4.77
CA LYS A 70 5.75 1.80 5.71
C LYS A 70 5.18 3.01 5.00
N ALA A 71 4.08 3.54 5.53
CA ALA A 71 3.55 4.84 5.17
C ALA A 71 3.52 5.75 6.39
N GLY A 72 3.82 7.05 6.19
CA GLY A 72 3.73 8.05 7.25
C GLY A 72 2.29 8.41 7.61
N HIS A 73 1.37 8.39 6.63
CA HIS A 73 -0.01 8.86 6.82
C HIS A 73 -1.06 7.80 6.51
N LYS A 74 -1.05 7.20 5.31
CA LYS A 74 -2.13 6.34 4.83
C LYS A 74 -1.60 5.18 4.00
N VAL A 75 -2.15 3.99 4.22
CA VAL A 75 -2.13 2.86 3.29
C VAL A 75 -3.59 2.56 2.95
N VAL A 76 -3.89 2.36 1.67
CA VAL A 76 -5.22 1.94 1.20
C VAL A 76 -5.03 0.72 0.33
N LEU A 77 -5.73 -0.36 0.67
CA LEU A 77 -5.79 -1.59 -0.10
C LEU A 77 -7.25 -1.82 -0.46
N GLU A 78 -7.55 -1.81 -1.75
CA GLU A 78 -8.90 -1.97 -2.27
C GLU A 78 -8.93 -3.21 -3.15
N ALA A 79 -10.00 -4.00 -3.00
CA ALA A 79 -10.27 -5.13 -3.85
C ALA A 79 -11.76 -5.15 -4.19
N GLY A 80 -12.08 -5.41 -5.46
CA GLY A 80 -13.48 -5.46 -5.89
C GLY A 80 -14.22 -6.71 -5.41
N ASN A 81 -13.53 -7.86 -5.39
CA ASN A 81 -14.15 -9.14 -5.06
C ASN A 81 -13.70 -9.68 -3.70
N GLU A 82 -12.40 -9.74 -3.45
CA GLU A 82 -11.84 -10.36 -2.26
C GLU A 82 -10.48 -9.75 -1.88
N LEU A 83 -10.27 -9.50 -0.59
CA LEU A 83 -8.95 -9.23 0.01
C LEU A 83 -8.68 -10.28 1.09
N THR A 84 -7.56 -10.99 0.99
CA THR A 84 -7.18 -12.05 1.93
C THR A 84 -5.77 -11.84 2.47
N LEU A 85 -5.61 -11.98 3.78
CA LEU A 85 -4.33 -12.00 4.49
C LEU A 85 -4.20 -13.32 5.23
N ASN A 86 -3.14 -14.10 4.98
CA ASN A 86 -2.94 -15.42 5.58
C ASN A 86 -1.56 -15.49 6.23
N ALA A 87 -1.50 -15.96 7.48
CA ALA A 87 -0.26 -16.18 8.21
C ALA A 87 -0.44 -17.22 9.33
N GLY A 88 0.51 -18.15 9.47
CA GLY A 88 0.60 -19.04 10.65
C GLY A 88 -0.66 -19.85 10.95
N GLY A 89 -1.38 -20.28 9.91
CA GLY A 89 -2.66 -21.02 10.06
C GLY A 89 -3.85 -20.13 10.45
N SER A 90 -3.69 -18.81 10.44
CA SER A 90 -4.76 -17.82 10.60
C SER A 90 -4.98 -17.08 9.29
N PHE A 91 -6.20 -16.61 9.04
CA PHE A 91 -6.47 -15.71 7.93
C PHE A 91 -7.52 -14.66 8.27
N LEU A 92 -7.42 -13.54 7.57
CA LEU A 92 -8.42 -12.48 7.51
C LEU A 92 -8.86 -12.38 6.05
N LYS A 93 -10.17 -12.35 5.82
CA LYS A 93 -10.75 -12.25 4.48
C LYS A 93 -11.87 -11.22 4.45
N LEU A 94 -11.87 -10.37 3.43
CA LEU A 94 -12.97 -9.46 3.10
C LEU A 94 -13.52 -9.87 1.74
N ASP A 95 -14.81 -10.14 1.66
CA ASP A 95 -15.50 -10.47 0.41
C ASP A 95 -16.97 -10.00 0.46
N GLY A 96 -17.79 -10.39 -0.51
CA GLY A 96 -19.20 -10.03 -0.57
C GLY A 96 -20.06 -10.52 0.62
N SER A 97 -19.55 -11.44 1.44
CA SER A 97 -20.21 -11.90 2.68
C SER A 97 -19.84 -11.08 3.91
N GLY A 98 -18.84 -10.19 3.81
CA GLY A 98 -18.36 -9.32 4.89
C GLY A 98 -16.92 -9.64 5.30
N VAL A 99 -16.63 -9.54 6.60
CA VAL A 99 -15.29 -9.76 7.18
C VAL A 99 -15.25 -11.10 7.91
N THR A 100 -14.36 -11.99 7.47
CA THR A 100 -14.09 -13.28 8.12
C THR A 100 -12.72 -13.25 8.80
N ILE A 101 -12.65 -13.68 10.06
CA ILE A 101 -11.41 -13.80 10.83
C ILE A 101 -11.34 -15.21 11.42
N VAL A 102 -10.31 -15.99 11.08
CA VAL A 102 -10.10 -17.36 11.54
C VAL A 102 -8.69 -17.53 12.08
N GLY A 103 -8.54 -18.17 13.22
CA GLY A 103 -7.25 -18.56 13.79
C GLY A 103 -7.41 -19.25 15.16
N PRO A 104 -6.38 -19.95 15.65
CA PRO A 104 -6.44 -20.67 16.94
C PRO A 104 -6.59 -19.72 18.14
N LYS A 105 -6.17 -18.46 18.00
CA LYS A 105 -6.35 -17.41 19.00
C LYS A 105 -6.56 -16.06 18.32
N VAL A 106 -7.75 -15.49 18.48
CA VAL A 106 -8.08 -14.15 17.98
C VAL A 106 -8.19 -13.20 19.17
N ARG A 107 -7.44 -12.10 19.16
CA ARG A 107 -7.47 -11.05 20.18
C ARG A 107 -8.10 -9.80 19.58
N VAL A 108 -9.24 -9.37 20.12
CA VAL A 108 -9.94 -8.14 19.71
C VAL A 108 -9.87 -7.15 20.87
N ASN A 109 -9.32 -5.95 20.64
CA ASN A 109 -9.12 -4.91 21.65
C ASN A 109 -8.30 -5.36 22.89
N ALA A 110 -7.54 -6.45 22.77
CA ALA A 110 -6.64 -6.94 23.80
C ALA A 110 -5.19 -6.60 23.43
N GLY A 111 -4.35 -6.30 24.43
CA GLY A 111 -3.00 -5.75 24.23
C GLY A 111 -2.07 -6.57 23.33
N GLY A 112 -0.97 -5.95 22.93
CA GLY A 112 0.10 -6.48 22.08
C GLY A 112 1.01 -5.35 21.61
N SER A 113 2.14 -5.71 21.01
CA SER A 113 3.06 -4.76 20.36
C SER A 113 3.21 -5.14 18.88
N PRO A 114 3.22 -4.17 17.96
CA PRO A 114 3.53 -4.44 16.56
C PRO A 114 4.96 -4.98 16.41
N SER A 115 5.20 -5.72 15.34
CA SER A 115 6.57 -6.09 14.95
C SER A 115 7.30 -4.89 14.36
N ASN A 116 8.62 -4.88 14.51
CA ASN A 116 9.50 -3.95 13.78
C ASN A 116 9.84 -4.59 12.42
N GLY A 117 9.88 -3.78 11.36
CA GLY A 117 10.44 -4.20 10.08
C GLY A 117 11.93 -3.90 10.01
N SER A 118 12.67 -4.59 9.13
CA SER A 118 14.15 -4.52 9.15
C SER A 118 14.75 -3.16 8.80
N GLY A 119 14.05 -2.31 8.05
CA GLY A 119 14.59 -1.06 7.51
C GLY A 119 14.56 -1.02 5.98
N GLN A 120 14.99 0.07 5.36
CA GLN A 120 15.22 0.18 3.91
C GLN A 120 16.70 0.44 3.57
N ALA A 121 17.58 -0.57 3.63
CA ALA A 121 19.03 -0.40 3.40
C ALA A 121 19.39 -0.21 1.93
N VAL A 122 18.97 0.92 1.35
CA VAL A 122 19.21 1.23 -0.06
C VAL A 122 20.62 1.77 -0.24
N GLU A 123 21.38 1.18 -1.15
CA GLU A 123 22.67 1.70 -1.57
C GLU A 123 22.47 2.71 -2.72
N GLY A 124 23.07 3.90 -2.58
CA GLY A 124 23.02 4.93 -3.62
C GLY A 124 23.79 4.51 -4.89
N PRO A 125 23.37 4.97 -6.08
CA PRO A 125 24.08 4.66 -7.31
C PRO A 125 25.49 5.26 -7.31
N LEU A 126 26.46 4.50 -7.83
CA LEU A 126 27.80 5.01 -8.13
C LEU A 126 27.69 6.13 -9.19
N LEU A 127 28.24 7.31 -8.91
CA LEU A 127 28.44 8.34 -9.93
C LEU A 127 29.74 8.05 -10.69
N PRO A 128 29.87 8.47 -11.97
CA PRO A 128 31.14 8.40 -12.69
C PRO A 128 32.27 9.13 -11.94
N GLY A 129 33.02 8.39 -11.10
CA GLY A 129 34.18 8.88 -10.36
C GLY A 129 34.19 8.62 -8.84
N HIS A 130 33.05 8.52 -8.14
CA HIS A 130 33.01 8.34 -6.68
C HIS A 130 31.67 7.72 -6.20
N ALA A 131 31.69 7.02 -5.06
CA ALA A 131 30.48 6.67 -4.31
C ALA A 131 30.70 6.67 -2.79
N VAL A 132 29.61 6.88 -2.06
CA VAL A 132 29.55 6.79 -0.60
C VAL A 132 28.37 5.89 -0.24
N ALA A 133 28.59 4.91 0.64
CA ALA A 133 27.53 4.04 1.12
C ALA A 133 26.59 4.80 2.07
N GLU A 134 25.27 4.59 1.96
CA GLU A 134 24.33 5.03 2.98
C GLU A 134 24.27 4.01 4.14
N VAL A 135 24.25 4.54 5.38
CA VAL A 135 24.21 3.74 6.61
C VAL A 135 22.76 3.53 7.04
N HIS A 136 22.49 2.40 7.72
CA HIS A 136 21.13 1.99 8.06
C HIS A 136 20.74 2.07 9.53
N GLU A 137 19.51 2.52 9.77
CA GLU A 137 18.84 2.49 11.08
C GLU A 137 17.53 1.67 11.02
N PRO A 138 17.21 0.90 12.08
CA PRO A 138 15.95 0.19 12.18
C PRO A 138 14.76 1.13 12.02
N ILE A 139 13.75 0.71 11.27
CA ILE A 139 12.53 1.49 11.11
C ILE A 139 11.59 1.20 12.29
N PRO A 140 11.35 2.16 13.21
CA PRO A 140 10.39 1.96 14.28
C PRO A 140 8.96 1.94 13.71
N PRO A 141 8.04 1.24 14.40
CA PRO A 141 6.64 1.21 14.03
C PRO A 141 6.08 2.63 14.07
N THR A 142 5.32 3.00 13.03
CA THR A 142 4.66 4.31 12.99
C THR A 142 3.66 4.39 14.14
N SER A 143 3.82 5.38 15.03
CA SER A 143 2.82 5.73 16.03
C SER A 143 1.61 6.35 15.33
N LEU A 144 0.66 5.49 14.94
CA LEU A 144 -0.61 5.99 14.44
C LEU A 144 -1.27 6.79 15.57
N PRO A 145 -1.78 8.00 15.30
CA PRO A 145 -2.62 8.68 16.26
C PRO A 145 -3.73 7.70 16.63
N LYS A 146 -3.97 7.51 17.93
CA LYS A 146 -5.16 6.79 18.37
C LYS A 146 -6.31 7.38 17.59
N LEU A 147 -7.10 6.52 16.92
CA LEU A 147 -8.40 6.92 16.39
C LEU A 147 -9.04 7.68 17.54
N LYS A 148 -9.12 9.02 17.42
CA LYS A 148 -10.02 9.77 18.29
C LYS A 148 -11.31 9.05 18.08
N ASP A 149 -11.90 8.54 19.16
CA ASP A 149 -13.22 7.96 19.11
C ASP A 149 -14.01 8.92 18.23
N TYR A 150 -14.32 8.49 17.00
CA TYR A 150 -15.42 9.07 16.29
C TYR A 150 -16.57 8.51 17.12
N GLN A 151 -16.78 9.14 18.28
CA GLN A 151 -18.11 9.42 18.71
C GLN A 151 -18.70 10.00 17.43
N LEU A 152 -19.43 9.15 16.72
CA LEU A 152 -20.83 9.45 16.53
C LEU A 152 -21.26 10.13 17.84
N SER A 153 -20.98 11.45 17.98
CA SER A 153 -21.95 12.31 18.56
C SER A 153 -23.18 11.86 17.82
N GLU A 154 -24.11 11.27 18.54
CA GLU A 154 -25.41 10.93 18.00
C GLU A 154 -25.80 12.17 17.22
N ALA A 155 -25.55 12.16 15.91
CA ALA A 155 -25.97 13.18 14.99
C ALA A 155 -27.43 12.93 15.07
N ALA A 156 -28.06 13.77 15.90
CA ALA A 156 -29.16 13.41 16.77
C ALA A 156 -29.85 12.13 16.31
N ILE A 157 -30.03 11.16 17.21
CA ILE A 157 -31.31 10.50 17.21
C ILE A 157 -32.31 11.66 17.43
N MET A 158 -32.64 12.39 16.36
CA MET A 158 -33.82 13.19 16.27
C MET A 158 -34.86 12.16 16.65
N PRO A 159 -35.50 12.28 17.83
CA PRO A 159 -36.65 11.43 18.07
C PRO A 159 -37.55 11.77 16.90
N LEU A 160 -37.83 10.81 16.02
CA LEU A 160 -38.64 10.96 14.82
C LEU A 160 -40.06 11.51 15.14
N CYS A 161 -40.34 11.84 16.40
CA CYS A 161 -41.64 12.12 16.96
C CYS A 161 -41.67 13.02 18.22
N GLY A 162 -40.56 13.59 18.69
CA GLY A 162 -40.60 14.59 19.80
C GLY A 162 -41.10 14.11 21.18
N LYS A 163 -41.17 12.80 21.45
CA LYS A 163 -41.60 12.25 22.75
C LYS A 163 -40.57 12.58 23.86
N ILE A 164 -41.03 13.21 24.95
CA ILE A 164 -40.21 13.57 26.13
C ILE A 164 -40.39 12.51 27.23
N ASN A 165 -41.62 12.06 27.46
CA ASN A 165 -41.97 10.93 28.34
C ASN A 165 -43.30 10.30 27.88
N ASP A 166 -43.80 9.29 28.60
CA ASP A 166 -45.05 8.57 28.25
C ASP A 166 -46.31 9.43 28.27
N THR A 167 -46.23 10.68 28.75
CA THR A 167 -47.36 11.61 28.87
C THR A 167 -47.09 13.00 28.28
N GLN A 168 -45.91 13.23 27.72
CA GLN A 168 -45.45 14.57 27.36
C GLN A 168 -44.61 14.55 26.08
N CYS A 169 -44.97 15.41 25.13
CA CYS A 169 -44.36 15.52 23.82
C CYS A 169 -44.10 16.99 23.48
N SER A 170 -43.02 17.29 22.76
CA SER A 170 -42.66 18.67 22.38
C SER A 170 -43.46 19.20 21.19
N ARG A 171 -44.24 18.36 20.52
CA ARG A 171 -45.11 18.70 19.39
C ARG A 171 -46.59 18.54 19.76
N GLU A 172 -47.43 19.42 19.24
CA GLU A 172 -48.89 19.38 19.43
C GLU A 172 -49.53 18.10 18.88
N ASP A 173 -49.01 17.56 17.77
CA ASP A 173 -49.40 16.27 17.19
C ASP A 173 -48.28 15.23 17.38
N CYS A 174 -48.54 14.21 18.21
CA CYS A 174 -47.53 13.21 18.62
C CYS A 174 -48.02 11.77 18.36
N PRO A 175 -47.75 11.18 17.17
CA PRO A 175 -48.27 9.87 16.79
C PRO A 175 -47.71 8.68 17.60
N CYS A 176 -46.65 8.87 18.40
CA CYS A 176 -45.96 7.79 19.12
C CYS A 176 -46.48 7.49 20.53
N LEU A 177 -47.57 8.14 20.93
CA LEU A 177 -48.35 7.77 22.11
C LEU A 177 -49.51 6.84 21.76
N ALA A 178 -49.78 6.65 20.47
CA ALA A 178 -50.84 5.78 19.96
C ALA A 178 -50.22 4.59 19.21
N GLY A 179 -49.77 3.58 19.97
CA GLY A 179 -49.45 2.24 19.47
C GLY A 179 -48.13 2.11 18.72
#